data_AF-A0A8T0BDT5-F1
#
_entry.id   AF-A0A8T0BDT5-F1
#
_cell.length_a   1.000
_cell.length_b   1.000
_cell.length_c   1.000
_cell.angle_alpha   90.00
_cell.angle_beta   90.00
_cell.angle_gamma   90.00
#
_symmetry.space_group_name_H-M   'P 1'
#
loop_
_entity.id
_entity.type
_entity.pdbx_description
1 polymer ?
#
loop_
_entity_poly.entity_id
_entity_poly.type
_entity_poly.pdbx_seq_one_letter_code
_entity_poly.pdbx_strand_id
1 'polypeptide(L)'
;MDNELSFFPHIANVARSCRFLLYNIRRIRPFLSIQAAQLLVQSLVISRLDYCNSLLAGLPLNAIRPLQMIQNAAARLVFNQPKFSHTTPLLRSLHWLPVAARIRFKTLMLAYKAKMDQHHLTSVTSSHLALHHAV
;
A
#
# COMPACT_ATOMS: atom_id res chain seq x y z
N MET A 1 -2.30 15.10 19.37
CA MET A 1 -1.82 13.71 19.47
C MET A 1 -2.88 12.95 20.23
N ASP A 2 -3.39 11.88 19.66
CA ASP A 2 -4.31 10.94 20.29
C ASP A 2 -3.59 10.22 21.43
N ASN A 3 -4.19 10.24 22.63
CA ASN A 3 -3.61 9.68 23.86
C ASN A 3 -3.53 8.14 23.85
N GLU A 4 -4.14 7.52 22.86
CA GLU A 4 -3.91 6.14 22.46
C GLU A 4 -3.30 6.21 21.05
N LEU A 5 -2.14 5.59 20.82
CA LEU A 5 -1.50 5.42 19.50
C LEU A 5 -2.33 4.55 18.55
N SER A 6 -3.62 4.86 18.42
CA SER A 6 -4.61 4.09 17.72
C SER A 6 -4.68 4.64 16.29
N PHE A 7 -4.19 3.88 15.32
CA PHE A 7 -4.26 4.28 13.90
C PHE A 7 -5.70 4.26 13.33
N PHE A 8 -6.71 3.95 14.14
CA PHE A 8 -8.10 3.81 13.70
C PHE A 8 -8.68 5.08 13.06
N PRO A 9 -8.52 6.30 13.62
CA PRO A 9 -9.04 7.51 13.00
C PRO A 9 -8.39 7.78 11.64
N HIS A 10 -7.08 7.54 11.54
CA HIS A 10 -6.34 7.67 10.28
C HIS A 10 -6.85 6.66 9.22
N ILE A 11 -6.93 5.37 9.58
CA ILE A 11 -7.45 4.31 8.69
C ILE A 11 -8.89 4.65 8.26
N ALA A 12 -9.74 5.11 9.17
CA ALA A 12 -11.11 5.48 8.88
C ALA A 12 -11.18 6.65 7.88
N ASN A 13 -10.33 7.67 8.04
CA ASN A 13 -10.25 8.80 7.14
C ASN A 13 -9.79 8.39 5.72
N VAL A 14 -8.67 7.65 5.63
CA VAL A 14 -8.18 7.09 4.35
C VAL A 14 -9.26 6.26 3.70
N ALA A 15 -9.95 5.43 4.48
CA ALA A 15 -11.00 4.57 4.00
C ALA A 15 -12.21 5.37 3.46
N ARG A 16 -12.59 6.47 4.12
CA ARG A 16 -13.65 7.38 3.68
C ARG A 16 -13.28 8.03 2.34
N SER A 17 -12.09 8.60 2.24
CA SER A 17 -11.61 9.23 1.00
C SER A 17 -11.56 8.24 -0.17
N CYS A 18 -11.05 7.02 0.06
CA CYS A 18 -11.00 5.99 -0.97
C CYS A 18 -12.39 5.53 -1.42
N ARG A 19 -13.35 5.39 -0.50
CA ARG A 19 -14.74 5.07 -0.86
C ARG A 19 -15.37 6.15 -1.74
N PHE A 20 -15.14 7.42 -1.42
CA PHE A 20 -15.61 8.54 -2.24
C PHE A 20 -15.02 8.50 -3.65
N LEU A 21 -13.71 8.24 -3.77
CA LEU A 21 -13.07 8.08 -5.07
C LEU A 21 -13.67 6.92 -5.86
N LEU A 22 -13.79 5.73 -5.25
CA LEU A 22 -14.40 4.57 -5.91
C LEU A 22 -15.84 4.84 -6.38
N TYR A 23 -16.62 5.60 -5.61
CA TYR A 23 -17.96 6.03 -6.01
C TYR A 23 -17.92 6.87 -7.30
N ASN A 24 -17.05 7.86 -7.37
CA ASN A 24 -16.91 8.71 -8.56
C ASN A 24 -16.44 7.91 -9.77
N ILE A 25 -15.46 7.02 -9.59
CA ILE A 25 -14.96 6.16 -10.68
C ILE A 25 -16.06 5.22 -11.17
N ARG A 26 -16.89 4.70 -10.27
CA ARG A 26 -17.98 3.77 -10.64
C ARG A 26 -18.99 4.42 -11.58
N ARG A 27 -19.24 5.73 -11.46
CA ARG A 27 -20.14 6.47 -12.35
C ARG A 27 -19.62 6.55 -13.79
N ILE A 28 -18.31 6.73 -13.95
CA ILE A 28 -17.67 6.80 -15.27
C ILE A 28 -17.21 5.44 -15.80
N ARG A 29 -17.28 4.38 -14.98
CA ARG A 29 -16.80 3.03 -15.32
C ARG A 29 -17.33 2.49 -16.66
N PRO A 30 -18.60 2.68 -17.07
CA PRO A 30 -19.10 2.17 -18.35
C PRO A 30 -18.36 2.71 -19.58
N PHE A 31 -17.73 3.88 -19.45
CA PHE A 31 -17.03 4.57 -20.53
C PHE A 31 -15.52 4.29 -20.54
N LEU A 32 -15.02 3.44 -19.65
CA LEU A 32 -13.60 3.15 -19.50
C LEU A 32 -13.26 1.73 -19.94
N SER A 33 -12.12 1.57 -20.61
CA SER A 33 -11.48 0.26 -20.77
C SER A 33 -11.01 -0.28 -19.41
N ILE A 34 -10.77 -1.59 -19.33
CA ILE A 34 -10.27 -2.23 -18.11
C ILE A 34 -8.91 -1.62 -17.72
N GLN A 35 -8.03 -1.40 -18.69
CA GLN A 35 -6.70 -0.83 -18.49
C GLN A 35 -6.78 0.61 -17.97
N ALA A 36 -7.64 1.44 -18.54
CA ALA A 36 -7.84 2.82 -18.07
C ALA A 36 -8.42 2.83 -16.64
N ALA A 37 -9.41 1.98 -16.36
CA ALA A 37 -9.97 1.84 -15.02
C ALA A 37 -8.92 1.36 -14.01
N GLN A 38 -8.07 0.41 -14.39
CA GLN A 38 -6.96 -0.07 -13.57
C GLN A 38 -5.98 1.06 -13.23
N LEU A 39 -5.52 1.81 -14.23
CA LEU A 39 -4.61 2.93 -14.04
C LEU A 39 -5.18 3.98 -13.09
N LEU A 40 -6.46 4.34 -13.29
CA LEU A 40 -7.14 5.35 -12.49
C LEU A 40 -7.36 4.89 -11.05
N VAL A 41 -7.74 3.64 -10.84
CA VAL A 41 -7.85 3.04 -9.50
C VAL A 41 -6.47 2.94 -8.84
N GLN A 42 -5.42 2.60 -9.59
CA GLN A 42 -4.08 2.49 -9.05
C GLN A 42 -3.52 3.84 -8.61
N SER A 43 -3.70 4.89 -9.43
CA SER A 43 -3.21 6.24 -9.14
C SER A 43 -3.97 6.95 -8.04
N LEU A 44 -5.29 6.71 -7.90
CA LEU A 44 -6.13 7.41 -6.92
C LEU A 44 -6.39 6.62 -5.65
N VAL A 45 -6.54 5.30 -5.73
CA VAL A 45 -6.97 4.47 -4.59
C VAL A 45 -5.80 3.66 -4.04
N ILE A 46 -5.11 2.90 -4.88
CA ILE A 46 -4.01 2.04 -4.42
C ILE A 46 -2.85 2.87 -3.86
N SER A 47 -2.47 3.96 -4.52
CA SER A 47 -1.46 4.90 -4.01
C SER A 47 -1.77 5.40 -2.59
N ARG A 48 -3.05 5.69 -2.28
CA ARG A 48 -3.50 6.11 -0.95
C ARG A 48 -3.47 4.98 0.07
N LEU A 49 -3.77 3.75 -0.36
CA LEU A 49 -3.64 2.57 0.50
C LEU A 49 -2.17 2.22 0.78
N ASP A 50 -1.27 2.50 -0.14
CA ASP A 50 0.17 2.22 -0.02
C ASP A 50 0.95 3.36 0.66
N TYR A 51 0.34 4.54 0.81
CA TYR A 51 0.95 5.68 1.51
C TYR A 51 1.11 5.37 3.01
N CYS A 52 2.36 5.39 3.48
CA CYS A 52 2.73 5.12 4.86
C CYS A 52 2.18 3.80 5.45
N ASN A 53 1.87 2.83 4.59
CA ASN A 53 1.26 1.57 5.03
C ASN A 53 2.18 0.73 5.94
N SER A 54 3.50 0.96 5.89
CA SER A 54 4.48 0.32 6.79
C SER A 54 4.28 0.70 8.26
N LEU A 55 3.70 1.87 8.55
CA LEU A 55 3.35 2.28 9.91
C LEU A 55 2.22 1.44 10.51
N LEU A 56 1.45 0.74 9.66
CA LEU A 56 0.38 -0.16 10.08
C LEU A 56 0.90 -1.58 10.40
N ALA A 57 2.22 -1.81 10.32
CA ALA A 57 2.82 -3.08 10.67
C ALA A 57 2.60 -3.40 12.16
N GLY A 58 2.25 -4.65 12.46
CA GLY A 58 1.96 -5.10 13.83
C GLY A 58 0.51 -4.85 14.29
N LEU A 59 -0.30 -4.09 13.55
CA LEU A 59 -1.71 -3.93 13.87
C LEU A 59 -2.50 -5.23 13.65
N PRO A 60 -3.56 -5.49 14.45
CA PRO A 60 -4.40 -6.66 14.28
C PRO A 60 -5.18 -6.60 12.96
N LEU A 61 -5.50 -7.77 12.39
CA LEU A 61 -6.13 -7.88 11.05
C LEU A 61 -7.49 -7.18 10.97
N ASN A 62 -8.22 -7.10 12.08
CA ASN A 62 -9.49 -6.39 12.17
C ASN A 62 -9.32 -4.87 11.94
N ALA A 63 -8.22 -4.26 12.38
CA ALA A 63 -7.94 -2.84 12.19
C ALA A 63 -7.67 -2.50 10.72
N ILE A 64 -6.98 -3.38 9.99
CA ILE A 64 -6.67 -3.19 8.56
C ILE A 64 -7.78 -3.69 7.62
N ARG A 65 -8.78 -4.41 8.14
CA ARG A 65 -9.91 -4.95 7.35
C ARG A 65 -10.61 -3.91 6.46
N PRO A 66 -10.86 -2.64 6.90
CA PRO A 66 -11.47 -1.63 6.05
C PRO A 66 -10.67 -1.36 4.76
N LEU A 67 -9.34 -1.38 4.86
CA LEU A 67 -8.45 -1.18 3.71
C LEU A 67 -8.54 -2.36 2.73
N GLN A 68 -8.59 -3.59 3.24
CA GLN A 68 -8.80 -4.78 2.41
C GLN A 68 -10.15 -4.73 1.68
N MET A 69 -11.21 -4.27 2.35
CA MET A 69 -12.52 -4.12 1.72
C MET A 69 -12.49 -3.11 0.57
N ILE A 70 -11.73 -2.03 0.72
CA ILE A 70 -11.54 -1.02 -0.34
C ILE A 70 -10.77 -1.61 -1.51
N GLN A 71 -9.68 -2.32 -1.26
CA GLN A 71 -8.93 -3.00 -2.31
C GLN A 71 -9.81 -4.01 -3.07
N ASN A 72 -10.67 -4.75 -2.35
CA ASN A 72 -11.58 -5.70 -2.97
C ASN A 72 -12.63 -4.99 -3.84
N ALA A 73 -13.21 -3.88 -3.35
CA ALA A 73 -14.14 -3.07 -4.12
C ALA A 73 -13.47 -2.45 -5.37
N ALA A 74 -12.22 -2.02 -5.23
CA ALA A 74 -11.39 -1.51 -6.31
C ALA A 74 -11.18 -2.55 -7.42
N ALA A 75 -10.76 -3.77 -7.07
CA ALA A 75 -10.57 -4.86 -8.03
C ALA A 75 -11.87 -5.20 -8.79
N ARG A 76 -12.99 -5.27 -8.06
CA ARG A 76 -14.31 -5.48 -8.68
C ARG A 76 -14.70 -4.34 -9.60
N LEU A 77 -14.40 -3.10 -9.23
CA LEU A 77 -14.66 -1.94 -10.08
C LEU A 77 -13.87 -2.02 -11.38
N VAL A 78 -12.59 -2.39 -11.33
CA VAL A 78 -11.73 -2.52 -12.53
C VAL A 78 -12.32 -3.51 -13.52
N PHE A 79 -12.77 -4.67 -13.07
CA PHE A 79 -13.40 -5.69 -13.93
C PHE A 79 -14.92 -5.55 -14.11
N ASN A 80 -15.51 -4.46 -13.60
CA ASN A 80 -16.96 -4.22 -13.59
C ASN A 80 -17.79 -5.39 -13.02
N GLN A 81 -17.28 -6.04 -11.98
CA GLN A 81 -17.91 -7.21 -11.37
C GLN A 81 -18.96 -6.82 -10.30
N PRO A 82 -19.96 -7.68 -10.05
CA PRO A 82 -20.95 -7.47 -8.99
C PRO A 82 -20.34 -7.36 -7.59
N LYS A 83 -21.09 -6.77 -6.65
CA LYS A 83 -20.68 -6.55 -5.25
C LYS A 83 -20.28 -7.82 -4.50
N PHE A 84 -20.77 -8.99 -4.88
CA PHE A 84 -20.49 -10.25 -4.17
C PHE A 84 -19.56 -11.20 -4.94
N SER A 85 -19.03 -10.77 -6.09
CA SER A 85 -18.09 -11.56 -6.89
C SER A 85 -16.81 -11.95 -6.12
N HIS A 86 -16.26 -13.13 -6.40
CA HIS A 86 -15.02 -13.58 -5.78
C HIS A 86 -13.86 -12.66 -6.15
N THR A 87 -13.23 -12.03 -5.16
CA THR A 87 -12.16 -11.05 -5.41
C THR A 87 -10.79 -11.70 -5.63
N THR A 88 -10.55 -12.89 -5.06
CA THR A 88 -9.27 -13.60 -5.17
C THR A 88 -8.77 -13.76 -6.61
N PRO A 89 -9.56 -14.23 -7.60
CA PRO A 89 -9.10 -14.29 -8.98
C PRO A 89 -8.82 -12.91 -9.57
N LEU A 90 -9.62 -11.89 -9.23
CA LEU A 90 -9.43 -10.53 -9.71
C LEU A 90 -8.10 -9.93 -9.22
N LEU A 91 -7.76 -10.13 -7.95
CA LEU A 91 -6.50 -9.69 -7.38
C LEU A 91 -5.31 -10.38 -8.06
N ARG A 92 -5.41 -11.68 -8.39
CA ARG A 92 -4.37 -12.39 -9.14
C ARG A 92 -4.19 -11.82 -10.55
N SER A 93 -5.29 -11.61 -11.29
CA SER A 93 -5.22 -11.01 -12.63
C SER A 93 -4.62 -9.61 -12.64
N LEU A 94 -4.83 -8.83 -11.57
CA LEU A 94 -4.23 -7.51 -11.40
C LEU A 94 -2.80 -7.55 -10.82
N HIS A 95 -2.31 -8.73 -10.43
CA HIS A 95 -1.05 -8.89 -9.69
C HIS A 95 -1.03 -8.09 -8.38
N TRP A 96 -2.17 -7.95 -7.73
CA TRP A 96 -2.30 -7.20 -6.48
C TRP A 96 -2.21 -8.12 -5.27
N LEU A 97 -1.21 -7.89 -4.43
CA LEU A 97 -1.13 -8.50 -3.11
C LEU A 97 -2.25 -7.99 -2.18
N PRO A 98 -2.82 -8.84 -1.30
CA PRO A 98 -3.70 -8.40 -0.22
C PRO A 98 -3.03 -7.33 0.65
N VAL A 99 -3.81 -6.42 1.25
CA VAL A 99 -3.30 -5.28 2.01
C VAL A 99 -2.32 -5.70 3.11
N ALA A 100 -2.63 -6.76 3.87
CA ALA A 100 -1.75 -7.27 4.91
C ALA A 100 -0.37 -7.69 4.36
N ALA A 101 -0.36 -8.35 3.19
CA ALA A 101 0.87 -8.75 2.52
C ALA A 101 1.63 -7.55 1.96
N ARG A 102 0.93 -6.52 1.47
CA ARG A 102 1.56 -5.26 1.02
C ARG A 102 2.26 -4.53 2.16
N ILE A 103 1.63 -4.43 3.33
CA ILE A 103 2.22 -3.82 4.53
C ILE A 103 3.51 -4.56 4.89
N ARG A 104 3.46 -5.90 5.00
CA ARG A 104 4.64 -6.72 5.31
C ARG A 104 5.75 -6.53 4.28
N PHE A 105 5.42 -6.59 2.98
CA PHE A 105 6.38 -6.40 1.91
C PHE A 105 7.06 -5.02 1.98
N LYS A 106 6.28 -3.96 2.22
CA LYS A 106 6.82 -2.60 2.33
C LYS A 106 7.73 -2.45 3.54
N THR A 107 7.34 -2.98 4.70
CA THR A 107 8.17 -2.97 5.91
C THR A 107 9.49 -3.71 5.71
N LEU A 108 9.45 -4.90 5.11
CA LEU A 108 10.66 -5.67 4.79
C LEU A 108 11.57 -4.94 3.79
N MET A 109 10.98 -4.33 2.76
CA MET A 109 11.75 -3.54 1.79
C MET A 109 12.43 -2.34 2.45
N LEU A 110 11.77 -1.64 3.38
CA LEU A 110 12.36 -0.54 4.13
C LEU A 110 13.50 -1.02 5.03
N ALA A 111 13.32 -2.13 5.76
CA ALA A 111 14.35 -2.71 6.60
C ALA A 111 15.59 -3.14 5.80
N TYR A 112 15.37 -3.75 4.63
CA TYR A 112 16.46 -4.12 3.72
C TYR A 112 17.24 -2.90 3.25
N LYS A 113 16.55 -1.82 2.82
CA LYS A 113 17.20 -0.59 2.37
C LYS A 113 18.02 0.06 3.48
N ALA A 114 17.47 0.17 4.69
CA ALA A 114 18.17 0.71 5.85
C ALA A 114 19.47 -0.08 6.15
N LYS A 115 19.41 -1.41 6.07
CA LYS A 115 20.59 -2.27 6.24
C LYS A 115 21.65 -2.03 5.15
N MET A 116 21.23 -1.91 3.89
CA MET A 116 22.14 -1.66 2.76
C MET A 116 22.81 -0.29 2.87
N ASP A 117 22.05 0.76 3.18
CA ASP A 117 22.58 2.12 3.34
C ASP A 117 23.61 2.18 4.49
N GLN A 118 23.35 1.46 5.59
CA GLN A 118 24.30 1.37 6.70
C GLN A 118 25.57 0.60 6.33
N HIS A 119 25.48 -0.43 5.48
CA HIS A 119 26.65 -1.13 4.95
C HIS A 119 27.49 -0.24 4.01
N HIS A 120 26.85 0.59 3.18
CA HIS A 120 27.55 1.57 2.35
C HIS A 120 28.28 2.61 3.19
N LEU A 121 27.63 3.19 4.20
CA LEU A 121 28.26 4.17 5.10
C LEU A 121 29.43 3.57 5.89
N THR A 122 29.29 2.34 6.40
CA THR A 122 30.37 1.66 7.13
C THR A 122 31.55 1.29 6.24
N SER A 123 31.32 0.95 4.96
CA SER A 123 32.41 0.71 4.00
C SER A 123 33.19 1.98 3.65
N VAL A 124 32.50 3.12 3.50
CA VAL A 124 33.12 4.42 3.21
C VAL A 124 33.92 4.94 4.41
N THR A 125 33.37 4.86 5.62
CA THR A 125 34.11 5.29 6.83
C THR A 125 35.31 4.40 7.12
N SER A 126 35.21 3.08 6.87
CA SER A 126 36.34 2.15 6.99
C SER A 126 37.45 2.44 5.99
N SER A 127 37.11 2.78 4.73
CA SER A 127 38.11 3.21 3.74
C SER A 127 38.78 4.54 4.08
N HIS A 128 38.05 5.48 4.68
CA HIS A 128 38.58 6.78 5.10
C HIS A 128 39.48 6.67 6.34
N LEU A 129 39.14 5.81 7.32
CA LEU A 129 40.01 5.50 8.46
C LEU A 129 41.28 4.77 8.02
N ALA A 130 41.21 3.84 7.06
CA ALA A 130 42.39 3.14 6.53
C ALA A 130 43.39 4.08 5.84
N LEU A 131 42.91 5.13 5.16
CA LEU A 131 43.78 6.15 4.55
C LEU A 131 44.48 7.05 5.57
N HIS A 132 43.85 7.29 6.73
CA HIS A 132 44.40 8.16 7.78
C HIS A 132 45.45 7.47 8.68
N HIS A 133 45.52 6.14 8.67
CA HIS A 133 46.55 5.36 9.37
C HIS A 133 47.74 4.97 8.47
N ALA A 134 47.69 5.29 7.18
CA ALA A 134 48.73 5.02 6.20
C ALA A 134 49.62 6.26 5.86
N VAL A 135 49.43 7.37 6.60
CA VAL A 135 50.23 8.61 6.57
C VAL A 135 50.81 8.83 7.96
#